data_AF-A0A353TBX2-F1
#
_entry.id   AF-A0A353TBX2-F1
#
_cell.length_a   1.000
_cell.length_b   1.000
_cell.length_c   1.000
_cell.angle_alpha   90.00
_cell.angle_beta   90.00
_cell.angle_gamma   90.00
#
_symmetry.space_group_name_H-M   'P 1'
#
loop_
_entity.id
_entity.type
_entity.pdbx_description
1 polymer ?
#
loop_
_entity_poly.entity_id
_entity_poly.type
_entity_poly.pdbx_seq_one_letter_code
_entity_poly.pdbx_strand_id
1 'polypeptide(L)'
;MRRLIVITIVISTLIASCTLQDTPKLKEGVWRGELAVQDKWTPFIFEVKTMENDSVAVVLRNGDERVELSNVTFSNDSVTIPIEAYDAFIRAKLNGKNLEGRFLKNYIENDQGVPFRAEFNQTDRFPVVSNPSEIRIDGKWDIHFVDEKNDTTRNVGVFKTDNNTVTGSVLTNAGDLRFLEGN
;
A
#
# COMPACT_ATOMS: atom_id res chain seq x y z
N MET A 1 -7.88 -63.17 17.97
CA MET A 1 -6.97 -62.78 16.85
C MET A 1 -7.66 -61.88 15.83
N ARG A 2 -8.84 -62.22 15.27
CA ARG A 2 -9.59 -61.35 14.33
C ARG A 2 -9.99 -59.96 14.87
N ARG A 3 -10.30 -59.81 16.16
CA ARG A 3 -10.67 -58.52 16.78
C ARG A 3 -9.48 -57.58 17.05
N LEU A 4 -8.27 -58.12 17.20
CA LEU A 4 -7.05 -57.32 17.38
C LEU A 4 -6.57 -56.71 16.06
N ILE A 5 -6.75 -57.42 14.95
CA ILE A 5 -6.38 -56.96 13.59
C ILE A 5 -7.26 -55.76 13.16
N VAL A 6 -8.53 -55.72 13.57
CA VAL A 6 -9.45 -54.61 13.24
C VAL A 6 -9.08 -53.32 13.99
N ILE A 7 -8.56 -53.42 15.22
CA ILE A 7 -8.16 -52.26 16.02
C ILE A 7 -6.86 -51.63 15.44
N THR A 8 -5.95 -52.45 14.91
CA THR A 8 -4.72 -51.97 14.28
C THR A 8 -4.99 -51.23 12.96
N ILE A 9 -6.03 -51.61 12.21
CA ILE A 9 -6.38 -50.98 10.92
C ILE A 9 -7.05 -49.61 11.12
N VAL A 10 -7.85 -49.41 12.17
CA VAL A 10 -8.53 -48.13 12.46
C VAL A 10 -7.57 -47.05 12.99
N ILE A 11 -6.48 -47.45 13.65
CA ILE A 11 -5.45 -46.52 14.15
C ILE A 11 -4.55 -46.02 13.00
N SER A 12 -4.36 -46.81 11.94
CA SER A 12 -3.51 -46.44 10.80
C SER A 12 -4.12 -45.35 9.90
N THR A 13 -5.42 -45.11 9.96
CA THR A 13 -6.11 -44.11 9.11
C THR A 13 -6.16 -42.70 9.72
N LEU A 14 -5.74 -42.50 10.96
CA LEU A 14 -5.76 -41.17 11.60
C LEU A 14 -4.51 -40.30 11.32
N ILE A 15 -3.46 -40.85 10.71
CA ILE A 15 -2.16 -40.16 10.59
C ILE A 15 -1.94 -39.56 9.19
N ALA A 16 -2.93 -39.65 8.28
CA ALA A 16 -2.76 -39.28 6.87
C ALA A 16 -3.23 -37.86 6.48
N SER A 17 -3.70 -37.02 7.42
CA SER A 17 -4.12 -35.64 7.12
C SER A 17 -3.22 -34.59 7.76
N CYS A 18 -1.91 -34.66 7.48
CA CYS A 18 -1.04 -33.50 7.58
C CYS A 18 -0.92 -32.90 6.18
N THR A 19 -1.88 -32.07 5.78
CA THR A 19 -1.68 -31.14 4.67
C THR A 19 -0.67 -30.11 5.13
N LEU A 20 0.54 -30.13 4.56
CA LEU A 20 1.49 -29.02 4.64
C LEU A 20 0.79 -27.78 4.05
N GLN A 21 0.19 -26.97 4.91
CA GLN A 21 -0.24 -25.63 4.52
C GLN A 21 1.03 -24.80 4.41
N ASP A 22 1.38 -24.40 3.19
CA ASP A 22 2.34 -23.31 2.99
C ASP A 22 1.87 -22.14 3.85
N THR A 23 2.71 -21.72 4.80
CA THR A 23 2.44 -20.50 5.55
C THR A 23 2.32 -19.37 4.54
N PRO A 24 1.21 -18.60 4.56
CA PRO A 24 1.09 -17.45 3.69
C PRO A 24 2.33 -16.57 3.88
N LYS A 25 2.93 -16.11 2.78
CA LYS A 25 4.03 -15.14 2.83
C LYS A 25 3.68 -13.99 1.93
N LEU A 26 4.05 -12.78 2.35
CA LEU A 26 3.92 -11.62 1.51
C LEU A 26 4.83 -11.78 0.29
N LYS A 27 4.25 -11.67 -0.91
CA LYS A 27 4.99 -11.84 -2.16
C LYS A 27 5.90 -10.66 -2.41
N GLU A 28 7.16 -10.95 -2.75
CA GLU A 28 8.10 -9.95 -3.25
C GLU A 28 7.61 -9.34 -4.57
N GLY A 29 7.82 -8.03 -4.74
CA GLY A 29 7.45 -7.29 -5.93
C GLY A 29 6.48 -6.14 -5.66
N VAL A 30 5.86 -5.63 -6.73
CA VAL A 30 5.04 -4.42 -6.69
C VAL A 30 3.62 -4.72 -6.23
N TRP A 31 3.11 -3.86 -5.36
CA TRP A 31 1.74 -3.86 -4.87
C TRP A 31 1.12 -2.47 -5.07
N ARG A 32 -0.15 -2.46 -5.46
CA ARG A 32 -0.97 -1.24 -5.49
C ARG A 32 -1.84 -1.19 -4.24
N GLY A 33 -1.52 -0.30 -3.33
CA GLY A 33 -2.30 -0.02 -2.13
C GLY A 33 -3.31 1.09 -2.35
N GLU A 34 -4.40 1.08 -1.58
CA GLU A 34 -5.42 2.12 -1.56
C GLU A 34 -5.88 2.39 -0.13
N LEU A 35 -6.09 3.66 0.19
CA LEU A 35 -6.71 4.12 1.44
C LEU A 35 -8.06 4.76 1.14
N ALA A 36 -9.07 4.49 1.95
CA ALA A 36 -10.38 5.13 1.82
C ALA A 36 -10.38 6.52 2.47
N VAL A 37 -10.17 7.58 1.68
CA VAL A 37 -10.14 8.98 2.11
C VAL A 37 -11.34 9.71 1.53
N GLN A 38 -12.16 10.35 2.37
CA GLN A 38 -13.34 11.13 1.95
C GLN A 38 -14.24 10.34 0.95
N ASP A 39 -14.57 9.10 1.30
CA ASP A 39 -15.40 8.19 0.48
C ASP A 39 -14.80 7.80 -0.88
N LYS A 40 -13.51 8.06 -1.11
CA LYS A 40 -12.78 7.65 -2.32
C LYS A 40 -11.59 6.77 -1.96
N TRP A 41 -11.28 5.81 -2.83
CA TRP A 41 -10.05 5.02 -2.72
C TRP A 41 -8.89 5.78 -3.36
N THR A 42 -7.91 6.14 -2.55
CA THR A 42 -6.72 6.91 -2.98
C THR A 42 -5.54 5.96 -3.14
N PRO A 43 -5.01 5.76 -4.36
CA PRO A 43 -3.98 4.78 -4.62
C PRO A 43 -2.55 5.27 -4.35
N PHE A 44 -1.72 4.32 -3.96
CA PHE A 44 -0.28 4.45 -3.86
C PHE A 44 0.39 3.13 -4.25
N ILE A 45 1.66 3.20 -4.64
CA ILE A 45 2.45 2.02 -5.00
C ILE A 45 3.46 1.75 -3.89
N PHE A 46 3.64 0.47 -3.55
CA PHE A 46 4.74 0.02 -2.72
C PHE A 46 5.36 -1.24 -3.28
N GLU A 47 6.60 -1.49 -2.92
CA GLU A 47 7.36 -2.68 -3.33
C GLU A 47 7.76 -3.46 -2.09
N VAL A 48 7.48 -4.76 -2.09
CA VAL A 48 7.92 -5.69 -1.06
C VAL A 48 9.26 -6.26 -1.49
N LYS A 49 10.26 -6.19 -0.61
CA LYS A 49 11.60 -6.73 -0.84
C LYS A 49 11.96 -7.73 0.25
N THR A 50 12.50 -8.87 -0.14
CA THR A 50 13.12 -9.81 0.80
C THR A 50 14.59 -9.44 0.98
N MET A 51 15.01 -9.31 2.23
CA MET A 51 16.37 -8.97 2.63
C MET A 51 17.20 -10.24 2.86
N GLU A 52 18.53 -10.09 2.96
CA GLU A 52 19.49 -11.21 3.08
C GLU A 52 19.23 -12.15 4.28
N ASN A 53 18.55 -11.66 5.32
CA ASN A 53 18.20 -12.40 6.53
C ASN A 53 16.75 -12.92 6.55
N ASP A 54 16.11 -13.06 5.40
CA ASP A 54 14.68 -13.36 5.22
C ASP A 54 13.72 -12.32 5.84
N SER A 55 14.22 -11.17 6.31
CA SER A 55 13.35 -10.06 6.72
C SER A 55 12.72 -9.39 5.50
N VAL A 56 11.58 -8.74 5.72
CA VAL A 56 10.84 -8.05 4.67
C VAL A 56 10.99 -6.55 4.87
N ALA A 57 11.30 -5.83 3.79
CA ALA A 57 11.20 -4.38 3.72
C ALA A 57 10.07 -3.99 2.76
N VAL A 58 9.41 -2.87 3.04
CA VAL A 58 8.43 -2.28 2.13
C VAL A 58 8.95 -0.92 1.69
N VAL A 59 9.00 -0.68 0.39
CA VAL A 59 9.43 0.60 -0.18
C VAL A 59 8.21 1.32 -0.76
N LEU A 60 7.78 2.42 -0.13
CA LEU A 60 6.77 3.29 -0.72
C LEU A 60 7.36 4.04 -1.92
N ARG A 61 6.58 4.14 -3.01
CA ARG A 61 6.95 4.88 -4.22
C ARG A 61 6.08 6.13 -4.34
N ASN A 62 6.71 7.30 -4.39
CA ASN A 62 6.03 8.57 -4.58
C ASN A 62 6.75 9.40 -5.67
N GLY A 63 6.36 9.21 -6.93
CA GLY A 63 7.13 9.70 -8.06
C GLY A 63 8.53 9.08 -8.07
N ASP A 64 9.58 9.91 -8.03
CA ASP A 64 10.97 9.48 -7.92
C ASP A 64 11.40 9.16 -6.48
N GLU A 65 10.63 9.61 -5.48
CA GLU A 65 10.94 9.36 -4.07
C GLU A 65 10.70 7.88 -3.73
N ARG A 66 11.62 7.32 -2.95
CA ARG A 66 11.55 5.97 -2.39
C ARG A 66 11.70 6.09 -0.88
N VAL A 67 10.68 5.64 -0.16
CA VAL A 67 10.70 5.65 1.32
C VAL A 67 10.68 4.21 1.79
N GLU A 68 11.80 3.77 2.35
CA GLU A 68 11.91 2.44 2.93
C GLU A 68 11.24 2.39 4.30
N LEU A 69 10.38 1.40 4.48
CA LEU A 69 9.70 1.05 5.72
C LEU A 69 10.29 -0.26 6.20
N SER A 70 11.04 -0.17 7.30
CA SER A 70 11.65 -1.31 7.97
C SER A 70 10.69 -1.92 8.99
N ASN A 71 11.13 -2.98 9.67
CA ASN A 71 10.39 -3.63 10.76
C ASN A 71 9.00 -4.17 10.34
N VAL A 72 8.85 -4.55 9.07
CA VAL A 72 7.65 -5.23 8.58
C VAL A 72 7.58 -6.60 9.24
N THR A 73 6.47 -6.85 9.94
CA THR A 73 6.24 -8.13 10.61
C THR A 73 5.11 -8.87 9.93
N PHE A 74 5.30 -10.18 9.80
CA PHE A 74 4.29 -11.08 9.25
C PHE A 74 4.03 -12.21 10.25
N SER A 75 2.77 -12.41 10.62
CA SER A 75 2.35 -13.43 11.57
C SER A 75 1.04 -14.05 11.13
N ASN A 76 1.03 -15.38 10.95
CA ASN A 76 -0.07 -16.16 10.39
C ASN A 76 -0.49 -15.73 8.98
N ASP A 77 -1.53 -14.93 8.88
CA ASP A 77 -2.05 -14.34 7.64
C ASP A 77 -1.93 -12.82 7.64
N SER A 78 -1.36 -12.23 8.69
CA SER A 78 -1.43 -10.80 8.96
C SER A 78 -0.07 -10.13 8.83
N VAL A 79 -0.01 -9.04 8.06
CA VAL A 79 1.15 -8.15 7.92
C VAL A 79 0.93 -6.89 8.75
N THR A 80 1.98 -6.42 9.42
CA THR A 80 2.06 -5.08 10.00
C THR A 80 3.23 -4.33 9.37
N ILE A 81 2.96 -3.17 8.78
CA ILE A 81 3.92 -2.30 8.09
C ILE A 81 3.99 -0.98 8.86
N PRO A 82 5.04 -0.73 9.65
CA PRO A 82 5.23 0.53 10.35
C PRO A 82 5.49 1.69 9.40
N ILE A 83 4.98 2.88 9.74
CA ILE A 83 5.23 4.14 9.05
C ILE A 83 5.66 5.16 10.10
N GLU A 84 6.92 5.05 10.54
CA GLU A 84 7.47 5.76 11.71
C GLU A 84 7.33 7.29 11.61
N ALA A 85 7.55 7.85 10.41
CA ALA A 85 7.45 9.29 10.17
C ALA A 85 6.05 9.88 10.49
N TYR A 86 5.03 9.03 10.56
CA TYR A 86 3.64 9.42 10.86
C TYR A 86 3.12 8.82 12.17
N ASP A 87 3.98 8.17 12.96
CA ASP A 87 3.60 7.41 14.15
C ASP A 87 2.37 6.52 13.90
N ALA A 88 2.45 5.76 12.80
CA ALA A 88 1.34 5.00 12.25
C ALA A 88 1.80 3.63 11.74
N PHE A 89 0.85 2.77 11.42
CA PHE A 89 1.11 1.48 10.80
C PHE A 89 -0.06 1.03 9.93
N ILE A 90 0.22 0.22 8.92
CA ILE A 90 -0.78 -0.55 8.20
C ILE A 90 -0.83 -1.94 8.81
N ARG A 91 -2.01 -2.41 9.20
CA ARG A 91 -2.25 -3.81 9.58
C ARG A 91 -3.26 -4.42 8.64
N ALA A 92 -2.89 -5.50 7.96
CA ALA A 92 -3.72 -6.12 6.94
C ALA A 92 -3.60 -7.65 6.94
N LYS A 93 -4.67 -8.33 6.52
CA LYS A 93 -4.69 -9.76 6.27
C LYS A 93 -4.42 -10.04 4.81
N LEU A 94 -3.61 -11.07 4.55
CA LEU A 94 -3.29 -11.59 3.24
C LEU A 94 -4.28 -12.66 2.83
N ASN A 95 -4.93 -12.44 1.69
CA ASN A 95 -5.80 -13.41 1.04
C ASN A 95 -5.37 -13.59 -0.42
N GLY A 96 -4.52 -14.59 -0.67
CA GLY A 96 -3.98 -14.91 -1.99
C GLY A 96 -3.05 -13.81 -2.55
N LYS A 97 -3.61 -12.89 -3.34
CA LYS A 97 -2.91 -11.74 -3.94
C LYS A 97 -3.40 -10.39 -3.40
N ASN A 98 -4.30 -10.42 -2.41
CA ASN A 98 -4.92 -9.22 -1.86
C ASN A 98 -4.52 -9.03 -0.40
N LEU A 99 -4.40 -7.77 0.00
CA LEU A 99 -4.33 -7.36 1.40
C LEU A 99 -5.60 -6.57 1.73
N GLU A 100 -6.19 -6.85 2.88
CA GLU A 100 -7.32 -6.08 3.41
C GLU A 100 -7.08 -5.75 4.87
N GLY A 101 -7.24 -4.48 5.24
CA GLY A 101 -6.82 -4.02 6.55
C GLY A 101 -7.13 -2.57 6.80
N ARG A 102 -6.31 -1.96 7.66
CA ARG A 102 -6.47 -0.57 8.06
C ARG A 102 -5.12 0.11 8.25
N PHE A 103 -5.06 1.39 7.91
CA PHE A 103 -4.04 2.32 8.38
C PHE A 103 -4.48 2.88 9.74
N LEU A 104 -3.59 2.81 10.73
CA LEU A 104 -3.88 3.11 12.14
C LEU A 104 -2.80 4.03 12.68
N LYS A 105 -3.19 4.96 13.55
CA LYS A 105 -2.29 5.90 14.22
C LYS A 105 -2.06 5.44 15.66
N ASN A 106 -0.81 5.37 16.10
CA ASN A 106 -0.47 4.87 17.44
C ASN A 106 -0.99 5.80 18.56
N TYR A 107 -1.12 7.09 18.28
CA TYR A 107 -1.48 8.11 19.26
C TYR A 107 -3.00 8.33 19.43
N ILE A 108 -3.84 7.58 18.71
CA ILE A 108 -5.30 7.64 18.86
C ILE A 108 -5.78 6.39 19.59
N GLU A 109 -6.36 6.58 20.78
CA GLU A 109 -6.95 5.49 21.53
C GLU A 109 -8.20 4.95 20.80
N ASN A 110 -8.31 3.61 20.67
CA ASN A 110 -9.41 2.94 19.96
C ASN A 110 -9.59 3.43 18.51
N ASP A 111 -8.48 3.79 17.85
CA ASP A 111 -8.48 4.27 16.47
C ASP A 111 -9.27 3.31 15.57
N GLN A 112 -10.37 3.82 15.02
CA GLN A 112 -11.11 3.07 14.02
C GLN A 112 -10.29 2.93 12.74
N GLY A 113 -9.27 3.73 12.51
CA GLY A 113 -8.36 3.63 11.37
C GLY A 113 -9.02 3.93 10.02
N VAL A 114 -8.19 4.07 9.00
CA VAL A 114 -8.61 4.27 7.61
C VAL A 114 -8.61 2.91 6.89
N PRO A 115 -9.71 2.49 6.23
CA PRO A 115 -9.74 1.27 5.45
C PRO A 115 -8.59 1.22 4.42
N PHE A 116 -7.92 0.09 4.36
CA PHE A 116 -6.79 -0.18 3.47
C PHE A 116 -7.06 -1.45 2.67
N ARG A 117 -6.70 -1.42 1.39
CA ARG A 117 -6.61 -2.62 0.56
C ARG A 117 -5.40 -2.56 -0.35
N ALA A 118 -4.86 -3.70 -0.77
CA ALA A 118 -3.85 -3.74 -1.81
C ALA A 118 -3.93 -4.99 -2.68
N GLU A 119 -3.46 -4.89 -3.91
CA GLU A 119 -3.39 -5.98 -4.88
C GLU A 119 -1.97 -6.15 -5.42
N PHE A 120 -1.51 -7.41 -5.48
CA PHE A 120 -0.19 -7.79 -5.97
C PHE A 120 -0.09 -7.70 -7.50
N ASN A 121 1.06 -7.25 -7.99
CA ASN A 121 1.42 -7.19 -9.40
C ASN A 121 0.54 -6.24 -10.23
N GLN A 122 0.00 -5.21 -9.59
CA GLN A 122 -0.62 -4.08 -10.27
C GLN A 122 0.33 -2.87 -10.21
N THR A 123 0.92 -2.52 -11.35
CA THR A 123 1.97 -1.50 -11.43
C THR A 123 1.44 -0.09 -11.66
N ASP A 124 0.27 0.03 -12.28
CA ASP A 124 -0.33 1.32 -12.61
C ASP A 124 -0.99 1.92 -11.37
N ARG A 125 -0.48 3.06 -10.90
CA ARG A 125 -1.07 3.79 -9.76
C ARG A 125 -2.49 4.24 -10.06
N PHE A 126 -2.67 4.83 -11.24
CA PHE A 126 -3.95 5.27 -11.77
C PHE A 126 -4.31 4.46 -13.02
N PRO A 127 -5.61 4.19 -13.27
CA PRO A 127 -6.05 3.56 -14.51
C PRO A 127 -5.54 4.32 -15.72
N VAL A 128 -5.15 3.59 -16.77
CA VAL A 128 -4.86 4.19 -18.07
C VAL A 128 -6.15 4.75 -18.66
N VAL A 129 -6.13 6.04 -19.00
CA VAL A 129 -7.25 6.70 -19.68
C VAL A 129 -7.25 6.32 -21.16
N SER A 130 -8.41 5.95 -21.71
CA SER A 130 -8.53 5.52 -23.11
C SER A 130 -8.36 6.66 -24.11
N ASN A 131 -8.74 7.88 -23.73
CA ASN A 131 -8.61 9.10 -24.52
C ASN A 131 -7.90 10.17 -23.68
N PRO A 132 -6.57 10.13 -23.58
CA PRO A 132 -5.81 11.15 -22.85
C PRO A 132 -6.01 12.52 -23.51
N SER A 133 -6.01 13.57 -22.69
CA SER A 133 -6.05 14.94 -23.19
C SER A 133 -4.75 15.28 -23.93
N GLU A 134 -4.83 15.96 -25.06
CA GLU A 134 -3.66 16.53 -25.74
C GLU A 134 -3.17 17.83 -25.07
N ILE A 135 -3.96 18.40 -24.15
CA ILE A 135 -3.61 19.62 -23.43
C ILE A 135 -2.54 19.31 -22.40
N ARG A 136 -1.35 19.87 -22.63
CA ARG A 136 -0.23 19.83 -21.70
C ARG A 136 -0.36 20.92 -20.65
N ILE A 137 -0.12 20.55 -19.39
CA ILE A 137 -0.06 21.51 -18.27
C ILE A 137 1.37 21.77 -17.78
N ASP A 138 2.37 21.36 -18.57
CA ASP A 138 3.78 21.58 -18.29
C ASP A 138 4.09 23.06 -18.02
N GLY A 139 4.89 23.33 -16.99
CA GLY A 139 5.34 24.68 -16.66
C GLY A 139 4.98 25.12 -15.25
N LYS A 140 5.00 26.45 -15.04
CA LYS A 140 4.73 27.08 -13.75
C LYS A 140 3.35 27.72 -13.74
N TRP A 141 2.60 27.53 -12.67
CA TRP A 141 1.24 28.03 -12.50
C TRP A 141 1.11 28.84 -11.21
N ASP A 142 0.36 29.95 -11.26
CA ASP A 142 -0.10 30.63 -10.05
C ASP A 142 -1.27 29.83 -9.47
N ILE A 143 -1.07 29.22 -8.30
CA ILE A 143 -2.06 28.38 -7.62
C ILE A 143 -2.61 29.13 -6.42
N HIS A 144 -3.93 29.26 -6.37
CA HIS A 144 -4.63 29.92 -5.28
C HIS A 144 -5.32 28.85 -4.43
N PHE A 145 -4.85 28.68 -3.20
CA PHE A 145 -5.56 27.87 -2.21
C PHE A 145 -6.58 28.74 -1.50
N VAL A 146 -7.85 28.37 -1.63
CA VAL A 146 -8.97 29.07 -1.02
C VAL A 146 -9.50 28.21 0.12
N ASP A 147 -9.53 28.76 1.33
CA ASP A 147 -10.08 28.06 2.49
C ASP A 147 -11.61 28.22 2.59
N GLU A 148 -12.23 27.59 3.60
CA GLU A 148 -13.68 27.65 3.81
C GLU A 148 -14.18 29.07 4.14
N LYS A 149 -13.30 29.97 4.57
CA LYS A 149 -13.58 31.38 4.87
C LYS A 149 -13.28 32.29 3.67
N ASN A 150 -12.93 31.71 2.53
CA ASN A 150 -12.56 32.40 1.31
C ASN A 150 -11.27 33.24 1.44
N ASP A 151 -10.40 32.92 2.41
CA ASP A 151 -9.04 33.44 2.47
C ASP A 151 -8.17 32.73 1.42
N THR A 152 -7.26 33.46 0.78
CA THR A 152 -6.48 32.97 -0.37
C THR A 152 -4.99 33.02 -0.10
N THR A 153 -4.33 31.86 -0.22
CA THR A 153 -2.87 31.76 -0.24
C THR A 153 -2.38 31.47 -1.65
N ARG A 154 -1.39 32.25 -2.11
CA ARG A 154 -0.75 32.09 -3.42
C ARG A 154 0.46 31.18 -3.33
N ASN A 155 0.55 30.24 -4.25
CA ASN A 155 1.61 29.24 -4.36
C ASN A 155 2.01 29.07 -5.83
N VAL A 156 3.12 28.37 -6.08
CA VAL A 156 3.58 28.09 -7.45
C VAL A 156 3.49 26.60 -7.74
N GLY A 157 2.60 26.21 -8.64
CA GLY A 157 2.59 24.86 -9.20
C GLY A 157 3.70 24.68 -10.21
N VAL A 158 4.40 23.55 -10.19
CA VAL A 158 5.38 23.17 -11.21
C VAL A 158 5.01 21.77 -11.71
N PHE A 159 4.64 21.67 -12.99
CA PHE A 159 4.19 20.40 -13.58
C PHE A 159 5.01 20.03 -14.81
N LYS A 160 5.10 18.73 -15.08
CA LYS A 160 5.77 18.15 -16.23
C LYS A 160 5.03 16.90 -16.67
N THR A 161 4.93 16.69 -17.98
CA THR A 161 4.32 15.50 -18.58
C THR A 161 5.39 14.63 -19.22
N ASP A 162 5.35 13.33 -18.93
CA ASP A 162 6.13 12.28 -19.60
C ASP A 162 5.21 11.07 -19.90
N ASN A 163 5.12 10.66 -21.17
CA ASN A 163 4.31 9.53 -21.62
C ASN A 163 2.89 9.46 -21.01
N ASN A 164 2.16 10.58 -21.04
CA ASN A 164 0.80 10.77 -20.47
C ASN A 164 0.71 10.74 -18.94
N THR A 165 1.83 10.63 -18.22
CA THR A 165 1.88 10.83 -16.78
C THR A 165 2.30 12.28 -16.51
N VAL A 166 1.47 13.00 -15.76
CA VAL A 166 1.78 14.32 -15.24
C VAL A 166 2.35 14.18 -13.84
N THR A 167 3.54 14.71 -13.62
CA THR A 167 4.15 14.88 -12.30
C THR A 167 4.25 16.35 -11.94
N GLY A 168 4.34 16.64 -10.64
CA GLY A 168 4.59 18.01 -10.20
C GLY A 168 4.69 18.18 -8.71
N SER A 169 4.79 19.43 -8.29
CA SER A 169 4.72 19.84 -6.89
C SER A 169 4.12 21.24 -6.79
N VAL A 170 3.64 21.60 -5.61
CA VAL A 170 3.19 22.96 -5.30
C VAL A 170 4.19 23.57 -4.33
N LEU A 171 4.87 24.63 -4.77
CA LEU A 171 5.83 25.38 -3.98
C LEU A 171 5.09 26.42 -3.14
N THR A 172 5.34 26.38 -1.84
CA THR A 172 4.84 27.33 -0.85
C THR A 172 6.01 28.11 -0.25
N ASN A 173 5.72 29.15 0.54
CA ASN A 173 6.76 29.89 1.27
C ASN A 173 7.47 29.04 2.34
N ALA A 174 6.87 27.92 2.78
CA ALA A 174 7.42 27.03 3.80
C ALA A 174 8.18 25.83 3.22
N GLY A 175 8.24 25.71 1.90
CA GLY A 175 8.74 24.52 1.20
C GLY A 175 7.73 24.01 0.17
N ASP A 176 7.96 22.82 -0.36
CA ASP A 176 7.08 22.23 -1.37
C ASP A 176 6.12 21.19 -0.76
N LEU A 177 4.97 20.98 -1.42
CA LEU A 177 3.95 20.01 -1.01
C LEU A 177 4.22 18.60 -1.54
N ARG A 178 5.49 18.29 -1.82
CA ARG A 178 5.98 16.98 -2.30
C ARG A 178 5.40 16.59 -3.67
N PHE A 179 5.64 15.33 -4.04
CA PHE A 179 5.36 14.80 -5.36
C PHE A 179 3.88 14.55 -5.60
N LEU A 180 3.36 15.17 -6.64
CA LEU A 180 2.08 14.89 -7.27
C LEU A 180 2.33 14.06 -8.54
N GLU A 181 1.44 13.12 -8.81
CA GLU A 181 1.46 12.27 -10.00
C GLU A 181 0.02 11.95 -10.41
N GLY A 182 -0.26 11.92 -11.71
CA GLY A 182 -1.55 11.54 -12.29
C GLY A 182 -1.42 11.25 -13.79
N ASN A 183 -2.49 10.75 -14.40
CA ASN A 183 -2.60 10.50 -15.85
C ASN A 183 -3.73 11.35 -16.45
#